data_AF-A0A8H6FNW2-F1
#
_entry.id   AF-A0A8H6FNW2-F1
#
_cell.length_a   1.000
_cell.length_b   1.000
_cell.length_c   1.000
_cell.angle_alpha   90.00
_cell.angle_beta   90.00
_cell.angle_gamma   90.00
#
_symmetry.space_group_name_H-M   'P 1'
#
loop_
_entity.id
_entity.type
_entity.pdbx_description
1 polymer ?
#
loop_
_entity_poly.entity_id
_entity_poly.type
_entity_poly.pdbx_seq_one_letter_code
_entity_poly.pdbx_strand_id
1 'polypeptide(L)'
;MSKRPLEEPIQPPKLSKSGEAAAEIKVTTKRQKNSSSEWTPSSWTTKPIKQEVVYNDLAKVQKALAKLEQLPPIVTPTEIIKLRKSLRDVALGKAFLLQGGDCAELFDYCEENAIESKIKLLLQMSLVLIWGANRPVVRIARMAGQYAKPRSSPTEMHEGNEIPSFRGDILNGYAVEDRTPDPARLVSAYYHSAATLNFIRASLASGIADLHSPLDWELGHVKDEKIRAQYTRIVDSITESLQFMRTVGADSSASGLETVDLYTSHEGLLLEYEQSLTRRLKHPPSHPAFLPARVSSDQQVNGHQESASDGKGWYNTSAHFLWIGDRTRQLTGAHVEYFRGLENPIGIKVGPTMTSPELIALLDVVNPPKDIGKVTLITRYGEHNIASLLPGHIEAVKKSGHVVVWQCDPMHGNTKSTPSGVKTRQFSSILSEVSSALRIHREQSSFLGGVHLELTGDAVTECVGGSEGLTEGDLSVNYTTYCDPRLNEKQALEMAFLVAGHYRDEKRA
;
A
#
# COMPACT_ATOMS: atom_id res chain seq x y z
N MET A 1 -5.74 -55.46 28.34
CA MET A 1 -5.75 -54.18 29.10
C MET A 1 -4.46 -53.43 28.79
N SER A 2 -4.54 -52.34 28.04
CA SER A 2 -3.51 -51.29 28.05
C SER A 2 -4.21 -49.98 27.69
N LYS A 3 -4.28 -49.06 28.67
CA LYS A 3 -4.94 -47.76 28.56
C LYS A 3 -4.06 -46.83 27.72
N ARG A 4 -4.62 -46.20 26.68
CA ARG A 4 -3.98 -45.06 26.00
C ARG A 4 -3.87 -43.88 26.98
N PRO A 5 -2.78 -43.10 26.97
CA PRO A 5 -2.71 -41.87 27.75
C PRO A 5 -3.72 -40.85 27.22
N LEU A 6 -4.36 -40.15 28.15
CA LEU A 6 -5.20 -38.99 27.88
C LEU A 6 -4.31 -37.86 27.34
N GLU A 7 -4.70 -37.27 26.20
CA GLU A 7 -4.09 -36.07 25.65
C GLU A 7 -4.22 -34.92 26.66
N GLU A 8 -3.10 -34.24 26.94
CA GLU A 8 -3.06 -33.04 27.76
C GLU A 8 -3.87 -31.91 27.10
N PRO A 9 -4.58 -31.07 27.90
CA PRO A 9 -5.33 -29.95 27.38
C PRO A 9 -4.41 -28.94 26.68
N ILE A 10 -4.77 -28.59 25.44
CA ILE A 10 -4.13 -27.54 24.63
C ILE A 10 -4.14 -26.24 25.44
N GLN A 11 -2.95 -25.78 25.84
CA GLN A 11 -2.79 -24.49 26.52
C GLN A 11 -3.23 -23.34 25.59
N PRO A 12 -3.90 -22.30 26.11
CA PRO A 12 -4.24 -21.13 25.31
C PRO A 12 -2.97 -20.48 24.72
N PRO A 13 -3.01 -19.95 23.49
CA PRO A 13 -1.84 -19.34 22.87
C PRO A 13 -1.36 -18.15 23.70
N LYS A 14 -0.06 -18.15 24.04
CA LYS A 14 0.61 -17.04 24.72
C LYS A 14 0.58 -15.80 23.82
N LEU A 15 0.24 -14.65 24.40
CA LEU A 15 0.35 -13.34 23.74
C LEU A 15 1.81 -13.09 23.32
N SER A 16 2.03 -12.27 22.29
CA SER A 16 3.35 -11.67 22.07
C SER A 16 3.69 -10.78 23.26
N LYS A 17 4.95 -10.78 23.74
CA LYS A 17 5.35 -9.93 24.89
C LYS A 17 5.11 -8.43 24.63
N SER A 18 5.13 -8.01 23.36
CA SER A 18 4.77 -6.66 22.93
C SER A 18 3.26 -6.41 22.89
N GLY A 19 2.46 -7.43 22.54
CA GLY A 19 1.00 -7.38 22.56
C GLY A 19 0.44 -7.33 23.98
N GLU A 20 1.11 -7.99 24.95
CA GLU A 20 0.80 -7.85 26.38
C GLU A 20 0.96 -6.41 26.85
N ALA A 21 2.07 -5.76 26.50
CA ALA A 21 2.33 -4.36 26.84
C ALA A 21 1.31 -3.40 26.22
N ALA A 22 0.89 -3.61 24.96
CA ALA A 22 -0.14 -2.83 24.29
C ALA A 22 -1.56 -3.10 24.82
N ALA A 23 -1.83 -4.32 25.31
CA ALA A 23 -3.11 -4.69 25.92
C ALA A 23 -3.24 -4.18 27.38
N GLU A 24 -2.13 -4.12 28.13
CA GLU A 24 -2.10 -3.65 29.52
C GLU A 24 -2.47 -2.17 29.68
N ILE A 25 -2.20 -1.33 28.67
CA ILE A 25 -2.59 0.11 28.67
C ILE A 25 -4.12 0.29 28.75
N LYS A 26 -4.92 -0.71 28.36
CA LYS A 26 -6.39 -0.69 28.47
C LYS A 26 -6.95 -1.16 29.84
N VAL A 27 -6.12 -1.59 30.79
CA VAL A 27 -6.61 -2.28 32.00
C VAL A 27 -7.07 -1.35 33.14
N THR A 28 -6.95 -0.01 33.03
CA THR A 28 -7.47 0.91 34.06
C THR A 28 -8.96 1.25 33.96
N THR A 29 -9.72 0.66 33.03
CA THR A 29 -11.19 0.79 32.98
C THR A 29 -11.88 -0.57 33.04
N LYS A 30 -12.36 -0.93 34.24
CA LYS A 30 -13.31 -2.01 34.60
C LYS A 30 -13.36 -3.20 33.63
N ARG A 31 -12.71 -4.30 34.01
CA ARG A 31 -12.97 -5.65 33.50
C ARG A 31 -14.46 -6.00 33.66
N GLN A 32 -15.23 -5.90 32.59
CA GLN A 32 -16.35 -6.79 32.35
C GLN A 32 -15.84 -7.91 31.43
N LYS A 33 -15.83 -9.14 31.95
CA LYS A 33 -15.68 -10.34 31.13
C LYS A 33 -16.92 -10.46 30.23
N ASN A 34 -16.85 -9.90 29.02
CA ASN A 34 -17.76 -10.29 27.95
C ASN A 34 -17.01 -11.23 27.00
N SER A 35 -17.54 -12.45 26.90
CA SER A 35 -17.20 -13.43 25.87
C SER A 35 -17.90 -13.06 24.55
N SER A 36 -17.51 -11.96 23.91
CA SER A 36 -18.08 -11.55 22.61
C SER A 36 -17.04 -11.61 21.50
N SER A 37 -17.49 -12.09 20.34
CA SER A 37 -16.83 -12.08 19.03
C SER A 37 -16.64 -10.67 18.45
N GLU A 38 -16.63 -9.64 19.30
CA GLU A 38 -16.69 -8.24 18.89
C GLU A 38 -15.29 -7.70 18.60
N TRP A 39 -15.14 -7.03 17.46
CA TRP A 39 -13.86 -6.46 17.04
C TRP A 39 -13.51 -5.22 17.88
N THR A 40 -12.24 -5.09 18.24
CA THR A 40 -11.69 -3.85 18.79
C THR A 40 -10.30 -3.63 18.18
N PRO A 41 -9.72 -2.42 18.25
CA PRO A 41 -8.36 -2.20 17.76
C PRO A 41 -7.29 -3.09 18.40
N SER A 42 -7.59 -3.74 19.54
CA SER A 42 -6.69 -4.65 20.25
C SER A 42 -7.08 -6.13 20.15
N SER A 43 -8.13 -6.51 19.42
CA SER A 43 -8.55 -7.91 19.32
C SER A 43 -7.48 -8.81 18.67
N TRP A 44 -6.62 -8.23 17.82
CA TRP A 44 -5.49 -8.91 17.17
C TRP A 44 -4.50 -9.54 18.16
N THR A 45 -4.37 -8.98 19.36
CA THR A 45 -3.44 -9.48 20.41
C THR A 45 -3.76 -10.92 20.83
N THR A 46 -5.00 -11.37 20.62
CA THR A 46 -5.44 -12.73 20.93
C THR A 46 -5.15 -13.75 19.81
N LYS A 47 -4.57 -13.30 18.69
CA LYS A 47 -4.32 -14.11 17.50
C LYS A 47 -2.83 -14.39 17.31
N PRO A 48 -2.45 -15.48 16.63
CA PRO A 48 -1.06 -15.72 16.23
C PRO A 48 -0.54 -14.57 15.35
N ILE A 49 0.66 -14.08 15.66
CA ILE A 49 1.32 -13.01 14.91
C ILE A 49 2.58 -13.54 14.20
N LYS A 50 2.84 -13.05 13.00
CA LYS A 50 4.11 -13.21 12.28
C LYS A 50 4.83 -11.87 12.28
N GLN A 51 6.17 -11.91 12.12
CA GLN A 51 7.01 -10.71 12.16
C GLN A 51 6.94 -9.98 13.51
N GLU A 52 6.82 -10.73 14.61
CA GLU A 52 6.83 -10.16 15.97
C GLU A 52 8.12 -9.36 16.23
N VAL A 53 8.01 -8.32 17.04
CA VAL A 53 9.15 -7.52 17.49
C VAL A 53 9.42 -7.81 18.96
N VAL A 54 10.68 -8.10 19.27
CA VAL A 54 11.15 -8.28 20.64
C VAL A 54 11.89 -7.01 21.05
N TYR A 55 11.35 -6.30 22.03
CA TYR A 55 11.98 -5.14 22.65
C TYR A 55 12.63 -5.53 23.98
N ASN A 56 13.78 -4.93 24.28
CA ASN A 56 14.49 -5.18 25.54
C ASN A 56 13.84 -4.46 26.74
N ASP A 57 13.14 -3.35 26.51
CA ASP A 57 12.54 -2.50 27.54
C ASP A 57 11.06 -2.23 27.23
N LEU A 58 10.17 -3.02 27.83
CA LEU A 58 8.72 -2.90 27.63
C LEU A 58 8.13 -1.61 28.23
N ALA A 59 8.75 -1.04 29.27
CA ALA A 59 8.27 0.20 29.86
C ALA A 59 8.47 1.39 28.89
N LYS A 60 9.60 1.40 28.17
CA LYS A 60 9.81 2.36 27.07
C LYS A 60 8.83 2.19 25.92
N VAL A 61 8.50 0.94 25.56
CA VAL A 61 7.45 0.65 24.56
C VAL A 61 6.11 1.24 25.00
N GLN A 62 5.65 0.93 26.22
CA GLN A 62 4.39 1.47 26.73
C GLN A 62 4.37 3.00 26.73
N LYS A 63 5.46 3.64 27.13
CA LYS A 63 5.61 5.11 27.08
C LYS A 63 5.50 5.66 25.66
N ALA A 64 6.13 5.01 24.68
CA ALA A 64 6.06 5.40 23.27
C ALA A 64 4.64 5.23 22.70
N LEU A 65 3.99 4.10 22.96
CA LEU A 65 2.62 3.82 22.50
C LEU A 65 1.60 4.79 23.12
N ALA A 66 1.68 5.04 24.44
CA ALA A 66 0.82 6.01 25.12
C ALA A 66 1.00 7.44 24.55
N LYS A 67 2.21 7.79 24.11
CA LYS A 67 2.46 9.06 23.42
C LYS A 67 1.75 9.09 22.06
N LEU A 68 1.86 8.04 21.26
CA LEU A 68 1.20 7.93 19.94
C LEU A 68 -0.32 8.02 20.02
N GLU A 69 -0.93 7.45 21.07
CA GLU A 69 -2.38 7.52 21.30
C GLU A 69 -2.89 8.95 21.51
N GLN A 70 -2.05 9.83 22.07
CA GLN A 70 -2.37 11.24 22.32
C GLN A 70 -2.09 12.15 21.12
N LEU A 71 -1.26 11.72 20.17
CA LEU A 71 -0.86 12.53 19.03
C LEU A 71 -2.01 12.66 18.01
N PRO A 72 -2.06 13.80 17.28
CA PRO A 72 -3.09 14.03 16.27
C PRO A 72 -3.13 12.94 15.18
N PRO A 73 -4.30 12.65 14.61
CA PRO A 73 -4.43 11.88 13.36
C PRO A 73 -3.53 12.46 12.25
N ILE A 74 -2.86 11.62 11.46
CA ILE A 74 -2.09 12.06 10.28
C ILE A 74 -3.04 12.31 9.09
N VAL A 75 -4.12 11.53 9.00
CA VAL A 75 -5.15 11.66 7.97
C VAL A 75 -6.55 11.68 8.58
N THR A 76 -7.53 12.18 7.83
CA THR A 76 -8.92 12.31 8.28
C THR A 76 -9.85 11.24 7.65
N PRO A 77 -10.97 10.91 8.32
CA PRO A 77 -12.01 10.04 7.74
C PRO A 77 -12.54 10.52 6.39
N THR A 78 -12.63 11.84 6.18
CA THR A 78 -13.10 12.43 4.91
C THR A 78 -12.19 12.04 3.75
N GLU A 79 -10.87 12.15 3.95
CA GLU A 79 -9.87 11.78 2.92
C GLU A 79 -9.86 10.28 2.67
N ILE A 80 -9.96 9.46 3.73
CA ILE A 80 -10.04 8.00 3.63
C ILE A 80 -11.26 7.57 2.80
N ILE A 81 -12.43 8.16 3.06
CA ILE A 81 -13.66 7.84 2.33
C ILE A 81 -13.63 8.39 0.90
N LYS A 82 -12.99 9.54 0.67
CA LYS A 82 -12.72 10.06 -0.69
C LYS A 82 -11.89 9.06 -1.49
N LEU A 83 -10.79 8.55 -0.91
CA LEU A 83 -9.99 7.50 -1.54
C LEU A 83 -10.79 6.22 -1.80
N ARG A 84 -11.60 5.76 -0.84
CA ARG A 84 -12.45 4.57 -1.01
C ARG A 84 -13.41 4.72 -2.19
N LYS A 85 -13.96 5.92 -2.41
CA LYS A 85 -14.78 6.24 -3.60
C LYS A 85 -13.95 6.20 -4.89
N SER A 86 -12.76 6.77 -4.90
CA SER A 86 -11.85 6.69 -6.05
C SER A 86 -11.46 5.24 -6.37
N LEU A 87 -11.20 4.40 -5.37
CA LEU A 87 -10.91 2.98 -5.55
C LEU A 87 -12.14 2.17 -6.01
N ARG A 88 -13.36 2.59 -5.68
CA ARG A 88 -14.56 2.04 -6.29
C ARG A 88 -14.58 2.31 -7.79
N ASP A 89 -14.24 3.52 -8.23
CA ASP A 89 -14.15 3.83 -9.65
C ASP A 89 -13.08 2.98 -10.33
N VAL A 90 -11.93 2.75 -9.69
CA VAL A 90 -10.92 1.80 -10.19
C VAL A 90 -11.48 0.38 -10.28
N ALA A 91 -12.14 -0.14 -9.25
CA ALA A 91 -12.71 -1.50 -9.24
C ALA A 91 -13.83 -1.70 -10.28
N LEU A 92 -14.43 -0.61 -10.78
CA LEU A 92 -15.43 -0.60 -11.85
C LEU A 92 -14.83 -0.22 -13.21
N GLY A 93 -13.51 -0.09 -13.28
CA GLY A 93 -12.75 0.25 -14.48
C GLY A 93 -12.76 1.74 -14.80
N LYS A 94 -13.50 2.59 -14.11
CA LYS A 94 -13.61 4.02 -14.46
C LYS A 94 -12.33 4.83 -14.23
N ALA A 95 -11.36 4.29 -13.50
CA ALA A 95 -10.07 4.92 -13.22
C ALA A 95 -8.96 3.86 -13.18
N PHE A 96 -7.70 4.31 -13.19
CA PHE A 96 -6.52 3.47 -13.01
C PHE A 96 -5.78 3.85 -11.73
N LEU A 97 -5.24 2.88 -11.00
CA LEU A 97 -4.50 3.09 -9.76
C LEU A 97 -2.99 3.07 -10.02
N LEU A 98 -2.31 4.17 -9.72
CA LEU A 98 -0.86 4.23 -9.62
C LEU A 98 -0.48 4.30 -8.14
N GLN A 99 0.14 3.22 -7.64
CA GLN A 99 0.75 3.22 -6.32
C GLN A 99 2.27 3.06 -6.44
N GLY A 100 3.04 3.92 -5.78
CA GLY A 100 4.48 3.80 -5.83
C GLY A 100 5.25 4.68 -4.85
N GLY A 101 6.52 4.38 -4.67
CA GLY A 101 7.43 5.09 -3.78
C GLY A 101 8.51 4.14 -3.24
N ASP A 102 9.07 4.46 -2.09
CA ASP A 102 10.17 3.67 -1.55
C ASP A 102 9.75 2.25 -1.15
N CYS A 103 10.71 1.34 -1.26
CA CYS A 103 10.59 0.01 -0.68
C CYS A 103 10.39 0.11 0.84
N ALA A 104 11.31 0.80 1.52
CA ALA A 104 11.20 1.22 2.90
C ALA A 104 11.76 2.65 2.98
N GLU A 105 11.01 3.55 3.62
CA GLU A 105 11.50 4.90 3.91
C GLU A 105 12.59 4.83 4.98
N LEU A 106 13.57 5.73 4.88
CA LEU A 106 14.51 6.06 5.94
C LEU A 106 14.12 7.40 6.55
N PHE A 107 14.47 7.62 7.82
CA PHE A 107 14.28 8.94 8.45
C PHE A 107 15.05 10.02 7.70
N ASP A 108 16.22 9.69 7.16
CA ASP A 108 17.03 10.58 6.32
C ASP A 108 16.36 10.96 4.98
N TYR A 109 15.33 10.21 4.55
CA TYR A 109 14.55 10.56 3.36
C TYR A 109 13.49 11.63 3.64
N CYS A 110 13.33 12.05 4.89
CA CYS A 110 12.48 13.19 5.27
C CYS A 110 13.20 14.51 4.98
N GLU A 111 13.56 14.70 3.72
CA GLU A 111 14.26 15.86 3.19
C GLU A 111 13.53 16.35 1.93
N GLU A 112 13.61 17.66 1.67
CA GLU A 112 12.85 18.35 0.62
C GLU A 112 13.04 17.71 -0.75
N ASN A 113 14.28 17.57 -1.22
CA ASN A 113 14.56 17.05 -2.55
C ASN A 113 14.12 15.59 -2.69
N ALA A 114 14.39 14.75 -1.68
CA ALA A 114 13.98 13.34 -1.68
C ALA A 114 12.45 13.18 -1.76
N ILE A 115 11.69 14.00 -1.02
CA ILE A 115 10.23 13.96 -1.05
C ILE A 115 9.72 14.50 -2.40
N GLU A 116 10.24 15.64 -2.85
CA GLU A 116 9.82 16.31 -4.07
C GLU A 116 10.08 15.46 -5.32
N SER A 117 11.24 14.84 -5.44
CA SER A 117 11.60 13.99 -6.60
C SER A 117 10.61 12.83 -6.76
N LYS A 118 10.19 12.21 -5.65
CA LYS A 118 9.16 11.15 -5.65
C LYS A 118 7.78 11.67 -6.04
N ILE A 119 7.37 12.84 -5.54
CA ILE A 119 6.10 13.47 -5.94
C ILE A 119 6.12 13.72 -7.45
N LYS A 120 7.17 14.37 -7.97
CA LYS A 120 7.32 14.67 -9.40
C LYS A 120 7.24 13.40 -10.24
N LEU A 121 7.97 12.35 -9.87
CA LEU A 121 7.94 11.09 -10.61
C LEU A 121 6.54 10.47 -10.66
N LEU A 122 5.82 10.43 -9.53
CA LEU A 122 4.43 9.93 -9.51
C LEU A 122 3.48 10.77 -10.37
N LEU A 123 3.66 12.10 -10.40
CA LEU A 123 2.87 13.00 -11.23
C LEU A 123 3.18 12.81 -12.72
N GLN A 124 4.46 12.74 -13.10
CA GLN A 124 4.90 12.50 -14.48
C GLN A 124 4.38 11.15 -15.01
N MET A 125 4.54 10.07 -14.24
CA MET A 125 3.99 8.76 -14.59
C MET A 125 2.48 8.82 -14.75
N SER A 126 1.80 9.52 -13.84
CA SER A 126 0.36 9.69 -13.93
C SER A 126 -0.08 10.44 -15.18
N LEU A 127 0.68 11.44 -15.64
CA LEU A 127 0.38 12.19 -16.85
C LEU A 127 0.40 11.25 -18.07
N VAL A 128 1.45 10.44 -18.18
CA VAL A 128 1.60 9.42 -19.24
C VAL A 128 0.44 8.42 -19.22
N LEU A 129 0.06 7.95 -18.02
CA LEU A 129 -1.05 7.01 -17.85
C LEU A 129 -2.41 7.63 -18.19
N ILE A 130 -2.67 8.87 -17.78
CA ILE A 130 -3.92 9.58 -18.11
C ILE A 130 -4.02 9.73 -19.63
N TRP A 131 -2.95 10.18 -20.28
CA TRP A 131 -2.92 10.36 -21.72
C TRP A 131 -3.11 9.04 -22.49
N GLY A 132 -2.45 7.97 -22.05
CA GLY A 132 -2.53 6.66 -22.71
C GLY A 132 -3.83 5.91 -22.46
N ALA A 133 -4.24 5.80 -21.20
CA ALA A 133 -5.46 5.08 -20.81
C ALA A 133 -6.73 5.90 -21.04
N ASN A 134 -6.62 7.23 -21.18
CA ASN A 134 -7.72 8.17 -21.29
C ASN A 134 -8.76 7.95 -20.17
N ARG A 135 -8.23 7.84 -18.95
CA ARG A 135 -8.96 7.58 -17.72
C ARG A 135 -8.30 8.34 -16.57
N PRO A 136 -9.06 8.78 -15.55
CA PRO A 136 -8.49 9.32 -14.33
C PRO A 136 -7.51 8.35 -13.68
N VAL A 137 -6.45 8.89 -13.08
CA VAL A 137 -5.49 8.12 -12.29
C VAL A 137 -5.62 8.47 -10.81
N VAL A 138 -5.83 7.44 -9.99
CA VAL A 138 -5.77 7.53 -8.52
C VAL A 138 -4.32 7.31 -8.10
N ARG A 139 -3.75 8.26 -7.35
CA ARG A 139 -2.33 8.24 -6.97
C ARG A 139 -2.20 7.92 -5.48
N ILE A 140 -1.46 6.87 -5.15
CA ILE A 140 -1.16 6.48 -3.77
C ILE A 140 0.36 6.37 -3.61
N ALA A 141 0.96 7.25 -2.82
CA ALA A 141 2.37 7.20 -2.50
C ALA A 141 2.67 6.14 -1.42
N ARG A 142 3.76 5.40 -1.58
CA ARG A 142 4.42 4.65 -0.50
C ARG A 142 5.32 5.60 0.28
N MET A 143 4.70 6.53 0.99
CA MET A 143 5.36 7.64 1.69
C MET A 143 4.62 7.98 2.99
N ALA A 144 5.31 8.63 3.91
CA ALA A 144 4.78 9.07 5.20
C ALA A 144 4.27 7.90 6.08
N GLY A 145 5.04 6.81 6.16
CA GLY A 145 4.73 5.71 7.07
C GLY A 145 5.37 4.37 6.73
N GLN A 146 6.00 4.24 5.56
CA GLN A 146 6.56 2.99 5.03
C GLN A 146 7.94 2.66 5.65
N TYR A 147 8.07 2.80 6.96
CA TYR A 147 9.31 2.60 7.69
C TYR A 147 9.53 1.16 8.16
N ALA A 148 8.53 0.28 8.08
CA ALA A 148 8.63 -1.09 8.55
C ALA A 148 8.87 -2.07 7.39
N LYS A 149 9.78 -3.03 7.57
CA LYS A 149 10.12 -4.06 6.56
C LYS A 149 10.01 -5.46 7.16
N PRO A 150 9.21 -6.37 6.55
CA PRO A 150 9.21 -7.77 6.97
C PRO A 150 10.48 -8.47 6.48
N ARG A 151 11.02 -9.40 7.29
CA ARG A 151 12.24 -10.14 6.97
C ARG A 151 11.98 -11.65 6.92
N SER A 152 12.73 -12.35 6.06
CA SER A 152 12.69 -13.82 6.00
C SER A 152 13.35 -14.47 7.22
N SER A 153 14.36 -13.81 7.80
CA SER A 153 15.04 -14.21 9.03
C SER A 153 15.09 -13.03 10.00
N PRO A 154 14.95 -13.25 11.32
CA PRO A 154 15.12 -12.20 12.33
C PRO A 154 16.58 -11.73 12.46
N THR A 155 17.55 -12.53 12.03
CA THR A 155 18.99 -12.27 12.06
C THR A 155 19.61 -12.34 10.67
N GLU A 156 20.76 -11.69 10.48
CA GLU A 156 21.57 -11.76 9.26
C GLU A 156 23.06 -11.84 9.60
N MET A 157 23.85 -12.39 8.67
CA MET A 157 25.30 -12.48 8.82
C MET A 157 25.95 -11.19 8.31
N HIS A 158 26.77 -10.56 9.14
CA HIS A 158 27.58 -9.41 8.79
C HIS A 158 29.03 -9.67 9.23
N GLU A 159 29.96 -9.70 8.27
CA GLU A 159 31.38 -9.99 8.50
C GLU A 159 31.64 -11.26 9.34
N GLY A 160 30.82 -12.29 9.14
CA GLY A 160 30.92 -13.56 9.89
C GLY A 160 30.24 -13.58 11.26
N ASN A 161 29.68 -12.46 11.71
CA ASN A 161 28.90 -12.37 12.95
C ASN A 161 27.38 -12.39 12.67
N GLU A 162 26.61 -13.08 13.52
CA GLU A 162 25.16 -13.05 13.45
C GLU A 162 24.61 -11.83 14.21
N ILE A 163 23.93 -10.93 13.51
CA ILE A 163 23.35 -9.70 14.06
C ILE A 163 21.84 -9.62 13.77
N PRO A 164 21.04 -8.84 14.53
CA PRO A 164 19.65 -8.62 14.18
C PRO A 164 19.52 -7.98 12.80
N SER A 165 18.58 -8.51 12.01
CA SER A 165 18.26 -7.97 10.69
C SER A 165 17.76 -6.54 10.78
N PHE A 166 18.08 -5.72 9.78
CA PHE A 166 17.46 -4.41 9.63
C PHE A 166 16.00 -4.62 9.26
N ARG A 167 15.09 -4.04 10.04
CA ARG A 167 13.64 -4.19 9.88
C ARG A 167 12.96 -2.85 9.60
N GLY A 168 13.76 -1.86 9.22
CA GLY A 168 13.33 -0.51 8.88
C GLY A 168 13.40 0.45 10.06
N ASP A 169 13.49 1.74 9.75
CA ASP A 169 13.89 2.78 10.71
C ASP A 169 12.94 2.99 11.87
N ILE A 170 11.69 2.52 11.77
CA ILE A 170 10.74 2.51 12.88
C ILE A 170 11.13 1.53 13.99
N LEU A 171 11.98 0.55 13.70
CA LEU A 171 12.47 -0.43 14.67
C LEU A 171 13.93 -0.21 15.02
N ASN A 172 14.81 -0.23 14.02
CA ASN A 172 16.25 -0.23 14.22
C ASN A 172 16.97 0.48 13.07
N GLY A 173 18.21 0.93 13.30
CA GLY A 173 19.02 1.57 12.26
C GLY A 173 19.73 0.55 11.38
N TYR A 174 20.28 1.00 10.25
CA TYR A 174 21.03 0.13 9.35
C TYR A 174 22.46 -0.16 9.85
N ALA A 175 23.08 0.75 10.61
CA ALA A 175 24.39 0.52 11.21
C ALA A 175 24.35 -0.68 12.19
N VAL A 176 25.49 -1.35 12.37
CA VAL A 176 25.57 -2.61 13.15
C VAL A 176 25.25 -2.36 14.63
N GLU A 177 25.74 -1.24 15.15
CA GLU A 177 25.50 -0.71 16.50
C GLU A 177 24.03 -0.37 16.75
N ASP A 178 23.28 -0.05 15.69
CA ASP A 178 21.89 0.41 15.78
C ASP A 178 20.87 -0.71 15.54
N ARG A 179 21.28 -1.98 15.50
CA ARG A 179 20.39 -3.12 15.18
C ARG A 179 19.44 -3.53 16.28
N THR A 180 19.66 -3.08 17.51
CA THR A 180 18.74 -3.35 18.62
C THR A 180 17.46 -2.52 18.44
N PRO A 181 16.26 -3.13 18.48
CA PRO A 181 15.01 -2.37 18.38
C PRO A 181 14.89 -1.29 19.47
N ASP A 182 14.68 -0.04 19.04
CA ASP A 182 14.52 1.12 19.91
C ASP A 182 13.06 1.61 19.91
N PRO A 183 12.34 1.52 21.04
CA PRO A 183 10.96 2.00 21.13
C PRO A 183 10.78 3.49 20.83
N ALA A 184 11.81 4.33 20.99
CA ALA A 184 11.71 5.76 20.67
C ALA A 184 11.48 5.99 19.17
N ARG A 185 11.96 5.08 18.31
CA ARG A 185 11.78 5.14 16.85
C ARG A 185 10.31 5.02 16.42
N LEU A 186 9.43 4.44 17.24
CA LEU A 186 7.98 4.45 17.01
C LEU A 186 7.42 5.89 16.95
N VAL A 187 7.83 6.72 17.90
CA VAL A 187 7.41 8.14 17.96
C VAL A 187 8.12 8.95 16.89
N SER A 188 9.40 8.67 16.62
CA SER A 188 10.13 9.31 15.51
C SER A 188 9.46 9.03 14.16
N ALA A 189 9.04 7.80 13.89
CA ALA A 189 8.35 7.45 12.66
C ALA A 189 7.05 8.23 12.48
N TYR A 190 6.28 8.47 13.55
CA TYR A 190 5.11 9.33 13.50
C TYR A 190 5.48 10.76 13.07
N TYR A 191 6.50 11.36 13.69
CA TYR A 191 6.87 12.75 13.38
C TYR A 191 7.43 12.91 11.96
N HIS A 192 8.24 11.96 11.48
CA HIS A 192 8.70 11.96 10.09
C HIS A 192 7.53 11.74 9.13
N SER A 193 6.58 10.85 9.45
CA SER A 193 5.35 10.67 8.66
C SER A 193 4.54 11.97 8.57
N ALA A 194 4.34 12.65 9.69
CA ALA A 194 3.59 13.91 9.74
C ALA A 194 4.30 15.03 8.97
N ALA A 195 5.62 15.16 9.10
CA ALA A 195 6.43 16.14 8.38
C ALA A 195 6.40 15.89 6.86
N THR A 196 6.62 14.64 6.43
CA THR A 196 6.56 14.23 5.03
C THR A 196 5.19 14.51 4.41
N LEU A 197 4.10 14.13 5.09
CA LEU A 197 2.76 14.40 4.57
C LEU A 197 2.42 15.89 4.55
N ASN A 198 2.87 16.66 5.54
CA ASN A 198 2.71 18.11 5.54
C ASN A 198 3.41 18.75 4.34
N PHE A 199 4.65 18.34 4.05
CA PHE A 199 5.38 18.81 2.87
C PHE A 199 4.65 18.41 1.58
N ILE A 200 4.24 17.14 1.43
CA ILE A 200 3.46 16.68 0.26
C ILE A 200 2.24 17.58 0.02
N ARG A 201 1.46 17.86 1.08
CA ARG A 201 0.26 18.72 0.98
C ARG A 201 0.62 20.16 0.58
N ALA A 202 1.69 20.71 1.15
CA ALA A 202 2.16 22.05 0.85
C ALA A 202 2.63 22.17 -0.61
N SER A 203 3.44 21.22 -1.09
CA SER A 203 3.94 21.20 -2.48
C SER A 203 2.81 21.09 -3.50
N LEU A 204 1.81 20.24 -3.23
CA LEU A 204 0.63 20.11 -4.10
C LEU A 204 -0.21 21.39 -4.11
N ALA A 205 -0.37 22.04 -2.96
CA ALA A 205 -1.09 23.31 -2.87
C ALA A 205 -0.31 24.50 -3.48
N SER A 206 1.02 24.42 -3.55
CA SER A 206 1.87 25.44 -4.16
C SER A 206 2.02 25.31 -5.67
N GLY A 207 1.37 24.33 -6.30
CA GLY A 207 1.31 24.21 -7.75
C GLY A 207 2.32 23.23 -8.37
N ILE A 208 3.01 22.37 -7.61
CA ILE A 208 3.92 21.36 -8.19
C ILE A 208 3.20 20.40 -9.17
N ALA A 209 1.87 20.32 -9.05
CA ALA A 209 1.00 19.51 -9.89
C ALA A 209 0.14 20.33 -10.85
N ASP A 210 0.36 21.64 -10.96
CA ASP A 210 -0.44 22.53 -11.81
C ASP A 210 -0.22 22.23 -13.29
N LEU A 211 -1.31 21.85 -13.97
CA LEU A 211 -1.31 21.56 -15.40
C LEU A 211 -1.02 22.77 -16.30
N HIS A 212 -1.03 23.98 -15.75
CA HIS A 212 -0.79 25.22 -16.48
C HIS A 212 0.65 25.72 -16.44
N SER A 213 1.54 25.05 -15.70
CA SER A 213 2.95 25.43 -15.52
C SER A 213 3.90 24.34 -16.05
N PRO A 214 4.13 24.25 -17.38
CA PRO A 214 4.88 23.14 -17.99
C PRO A 214 6.37 23.09 -17.63
N LEU A 215 6.94 24.20 -17.14
CA LEU A 215 8.38 24.33 -16.82
C LEU A 215 8.80 23.43 -15.64
N ASP A 216 7.86 22.98 -14.80
CA ASP A 216 8.15 22.09 -13.67
C ASP A 216 8.15 20.59 -14.03
N TRP A 217 7.92 20.25 -15.30
CA TRP A 217 7.74 18.86 -15.76
C TRP A 217 8.94 18.30 -16.51
N GLU A 218 10.06 19.00 -16.51
CA GLU A 218 11.27 18.50 -17.16
C GLU A 218 11.69 17.15 -16.55
N LEU A 219 12.15 16.26 -17.42
CA LEU A 219 12.70 14.96 -17.01
C LEU A 219 14.15 15.20 -16.56
N GLY A 220 14.36 15.37 -15.26
CA GLY A 220 15.63 15.85 -14.70
C GLY A 220 16.81 14.96 -15.04
N HIS A 221 16.73 13.66 -14.72
CA HIS A 221 17.84 12.72 -14.90
C HIS A 221 17.73 11.86 -16.16
N VAL A 222 16.60 11.92 -16.87
CA VAL A 222 16.38 11.11 -18.08
C VAL A 222 17.22 11.66 -19.24
N LYS A 223 18.32 10.98 -19.57
CA LYS A 223 19.18 11.34 -20.71
C LYS A 223 18.69 10.79 -22.06
N ASP A 224 17.72 9.88 -22.04
CA ASP A 224 17.23 9.19 -23.23
C ASP A 224 16.41 10.09 -24.13
N GLU A 225 16.93 10.37 -25.33
CA GLU A 225 16.28 11.24 -26.31
C GLU A 225 14.91 10.73 -26.75
N LYS A 226 14.71 9.41 -26.82
CA LYS A 226 13.44 8.82 -27.26
C LYS A 226 12.36 9.00 -26.19
N ILE A 227 12.67 8.73 -24.93
CA ILE A 227 11.72 8.92 -23.82
C ILE A 227 11.40 10.40 -23.67
N ARG A 228 12.42 11.28 -23.70
CA ARG A 228 12.22 12.73 -23.68
C ARG A 228 11.29 13.18 -24.80
N ALA A 229 11.57 12.78 -26.05
CA ALA A 229 10.72 13.15 -27.18
C ALA A 229 9.29 12.61 -27.05
N GLN A 230 9.09 11.40 -26.51
CA GLN A 230 7.76 10.86 -26.26
C GLN A 230 7.01 11.64 -25.17
N TYR A 231 7.69 11.98 -24.08
CA TYR A 231 7.11 12.73 -22.98
C TYR A 231 6.78 14.17 -23.38
N THR A 232 7.68 14.86 -24.07
CA THR A 232 7.46 16.21 -24.60
C THR A 232 6.21 16.26 -25.48
N ARG A 233 6.00 15.27 -26.37
CA ARG A 233 4.76 15.21 -27.18
C ARG A 233 3.49 15.10 -26.34
N ILE A 234 3.54 14.39 -25.20
CA ILE A 234 2.39 14.29 -24.29
C ILE A 234 2.14 15.66 -23.64
N VAL A 235 3.20 16.29 -23.12
CA VAL A 235 3.12 17.62 -22.51
C VAL A 235 2.58 18.65 -23.50
N ASP A 236 3.10 18.67 -24.74
CA ASP A 236 2.65 19.58 -25.80
C ASP A 236 1.15 19.36 -26.11
N SER A 237 0.74 18.10 -26.30
CA SER A 237 -0.65 17.74 -26.59
C SER A 237 -1.61 18.14 -25.47
N ILE A 238 -1.20 18.02 -24.21
CA ILE A 238 -1.99 18.42 -23.04
C ILE A 238 -2.06 19.94 -22.95
N THR A 239 -0.94 20.63 -23.19
CA THR A 239 -0.85 22.09 -23.20
C THR A 239 -1.78 22.69 -24.27
N GLU A 240 -1.76 22.14 -25.49
CA GLU A 240 -2.68 22.52 -26.56
C GLU A 240 -4.14 22.30 -26.18
N SER A 241 -4.45 21.17 -25.53
CA SER A 241 -5.80 20.85 -25.08
C SER A 241 -6.31 21.82 -24.01
N LEU A 242 -5.45 22.19 -23.05
CA LEU A 242 -5.76 23.19 -22.02
C LEU A 242 -5.97 24.58 -22.63
N GLN A 243 -5.13 24.96 -23.61
CA GLN A 243 -5.28 26.20 -24.34
C GLN A 243 -6.60 26.23 -25.14
N PHE A 244 -7.00 25.10 -25.72
CA PHE A 244 -8.31 24.98 -26.36
C PHE A 244 -9.46 25.15 -25.36
N MET A 245 -9.41 24.47 -24.20
CA MET A 245 -10.43 24.61 -23.15
C MET A 245 -10.56 26.05 -22.66
N ARG A 246 -9.44 26.77 -22.52
CA ARG A 246 -9.41 28.22 -22.27
C ARG A 246 -10.10 29.02 -23.36
N THR A 247 -9.73 28.76 -24.61
CA THR A 247 -10.24 29.49 -25.78
C THR A 247 -11.76 29.36 -25.92
N VAL A 248 -12.32 28.19 -25.61
CA VAL A 248 -13.78 27.95 -25.65
C VAL A 248 -14.52 28.33 -24.36
N GLY A 249 -13.83 28.89 -23.36
CA GLY A 249 -14.42 29.32 -22.09
C GLY A 249 -14.80 28.17 -21.15
N ALA A 250 -14.24 26.97 -21.34
CA ALA A 250 -14.47 25.80 -20.49
C ALA A 250 -13.52 25.74 -19.27
N ASP A 251 -12.52 26.63 -19.19
CA ASP A 251 -11.49 26.63 -18.13
C ASP A 251 -11.96 27.30 -16.82
N SER A 252 -12.89 28.25 -16.89
CA SER A 252 -13.27 29.16 -15.79
C SER A 252 -14.07 28.54 -14.64
N SER A 253 -14.25 27.21 -14.63
CA SER A 253 -14.98 26.48 -13.58
C SER A 253 -14.30 25.18 -13.13
N ALA A 254 -13.09 24.88 -13.63
CA ALA A 254 -12.43 23.59 -13.42
C ALA A 254 -11.38 23.63 -12.29
N SER A 255 -11.84 23.68 -11.03
CA SER A 255 -10.98 23.52 -9.83
C SER A 255 -10.18 22.20 -9.78
N GLY A 256 -10.44 21.27 -10.72
CA GLY A 256 -9.76 19.99 -10.86
C GLY A 256 -8.51 20.02 -11.76
N LEU A 257 -8.18 21.15 -12.39
CA LEU A 257 -6.95 21.33 -13.17
C LEU A 257 -5.79 21.92 -12.35
N GLU A 258 -6.13 22.62 -11.26
CA GLU A 258 -5.16 23.31 -10.38
C GLU A 258 -4.62 22.42 -9.25
N THR A 259 -5.39 21.41 -8.82
CA THR A 259 -5.01 20.56 -7.67
C THR A 259 -5.18 19.08 -7.95
N VAL A 260 -4.21 18.28 -7.51
CA VAL A 260 -4.19 16.83 -7.66
C VAL A 260 -4.21 16.17 -6.29
N ASP A 261 -5.04 15.14 -6.12
CA ASP A 261 -5.01 14.31 -4.92
C ASP A 261 -3.83 13.32 -4.97
N LEU A 262 -2.99 13.33 -3.93
CA LEU A 262 -2.00 12.29 -3.64
C LEU A 262 -2.27 11.71 -2.25
N TYR A 263 -2.58 10.42 -2.20
CA TYR A 263 -2.81 9.72 -0.94
C TYR A 263 -1.54 9.02 -0.47
N THR A 264 -1.50 8.61 0.79
CA THR A 264 -0.36 7.91 1.40
C THR A 264 -0.72 6.48 1.80
N SER A 265 0.29 5.61 1.81
CA SER A 265 0.14 4.22 2.16
C SER A 265 1.40 3.57 2.71
N HIS A 266 1.20 2.56 3.55
CA HIS A 266 2.26 1.67 4.02
C HIS A 266 1.71 0.29 4.39
N GLU A 267 2.63 -0.67 4.59
CA GLU A 267 2.29 -1.98 5.14
C GLU A 267 1.93 -1.81 6.61
N GLY A 268 0.72 -2.21 7.01
CA GLY A 268 0.33 -2.19 8.42
C GLY A 268 0.98 -3.34 9.19
N LEU A 269 2.31 -3.32 9.29
CA LEU A 269 3.12 -4.43 9.78
C LEU A 269 3.22 -4.45 11.31
N LEU A 270 3.48 -3.29 11.92
CA LEU A 270 3.67 -3.13 13.36
C LEU A 270 2.34 -2.79 14.03
N LEU A 271 1.59 -3.82 14.41
CA LEU A 271 0.22 -3.65 14.88
C LEU A 271 0.11 -2.81 16.16
N GLU A 272 1.13 -2.78 17.02
CA GLU A 272 1.18 -1.86 18.15
C GLU A 272 1.20 -0.37 17.74
N TYR A 273 1.96 -0.04 16.68
CA TYR A 273 2.01 1.31 16.11
C TYR A 273 0.67 1.65 15.44
N GLU A 274 0.17 0.73 14.61
CA GLU A 274 -1.10 0.91 13.89
C GLU A 274 -2.29 1.07 14.86
N GLN A 275 -2.37 0.21 15.89
CA GLN A 275 -3.39 0.30 16.93
C GLN A 275 -3.34 1.67 17.63
N SER A 276 -2.14 2.15 17.96
CA SER A 276 -1.94 3.42 18.66
C SER A 276 -2.33 4.63 17.81
N LEU A 277 -2.46 4.48 16.48
CA LEU A 277 -2.93 5.50 15.54
C LEU A 277 -4.35 5.23 15.03
N THR A 278 -5.04 4.24 15.58
CA THR A 278 -6.45 3.98 15.29
C THR A 278 -7.37 4.80 16.18
N ARG A 279 -8.40 5.39 15.57
CA ARG A 279 -9.32 6.33 16.22
C ARG A 279 -10.75 5.95 15.89
N ARG A 280 -11.63 6.08 16.89
CA ARG A 280 -13.07 5.94 16.70
C ARG A 280 -13.65 7.30 16.32
N LEU A 281 -13.94 7.51 15.05
CA LEU A 281 -14.29 8.81 14.49
C LEU A 281 -15.65 8.77 13.80
N LYS A 282 -16.31 9.94 13.73
CA LYS A 282 -17.59 10.09 13.02
C LYS A 282 -17.38 9.86 11.53
N HIS A 283 -18.29 9.11 10.92
CA HIS A 283 -18.34 8.96 9.48
C HIS A 283 -18.58 10.33 8.82
N PRO A 284 -17.83 10.66 7.76
CA PRO A 284 -18.12 11.87 6.98
C PRO A 284 -19.49 11.75 6.28
N PRO A 285 -20.12 12.86 5.88
CA PRO A 285 -21.41 12.81 5.17
C PRO A 285 -21.39 12.00 3.87
N SER A 286 -20.21 11.87 3.25
CA SER A 286 -19.97 11.08 2.03
C SER A 286 -19.73 9.59 2.29
N HIS A 287 -19.77 9.14 3.55
CA HIS A 287 -19.63 7.72 3.89
C HIS A 287 -20.76 6.92 3.21
N PRO A 288 -20.44 5.78 2.57
CA PRO A 288 -21.46 4.97 1.93
C PRO A 288 -22.45 4.49 3.00
N ALA A 289 -23.66 5.06 3.01
CA ALA A 289 -24.75 4.54 3.81
C ALA A 289 -24.95 3.08 3.41
N PHE A 290 -24.70 2.16 4.35
CA PHE A 290 -25.13 0.78 4.17
C PHE A 290 -26.64 0.82 4.02
N LEU A 291 -27.13 0.60 2.79
CA LEU A 291 -28.52 0.21 2.60
C LEU A 291 -28.59 -1.19 3.22
N PRO A 292 -29.32 -1.42 4.33
CA PRO A 292 -29.64 -2.78 4.71
C PRO A 292 -30.31 -3.43 3.50
N ALA A 293 -29.91 -4.67 3.20
CA ALA A 293 -30.49 -5.45 2.12
C ALA A 293 -32.01 -5.34 2.19
N ARG A 294 -32.64 -4.97 1.06
CA ARG A 294 -34.10 -4.83 0.91
C ARG A 294 -34.83 -5.88 1.73
N VAL A 295 -35.44 -5.46 2.84
CA VAL A 295 -36.55 -6.19 3.44
C VAL A 295 -37.65 -6.15 2.39
N SER A 296 -37.98 -7.30 1.83
CA SER A 296 -39.15 -7.46 0.97
C SER A 296 -40.36 -6.90 1.71
N SER A 297 -41.16 -6.09 1.02
CA SER A 297 -42.27 -5.30 1.58
C SER A 297 -43.45 -6.09 2.18
N ASP A 298 -43.27 -7.36 2.54
CA ASP A 298 -44.32 -8.24 3.05
C ASP A 298 -43.83 -9.05 4.26
N GLN A 299 -43.58 -8.39 5.40
CA GLN A 299 -43.70 -9.00 6.71
C GLN A 299 -43.69 -7.94 7.83
N GLN A 300 -44.89 -7.57 8.29
CA GLN A 300 -45.09 -7.01 9.62
C GLN A 300 -44.83 -8.09 10.67
N VAL A 301 -43.65 -8.14 11.30
CA VAL A 301 -43.48 -8.86 12.59
C VAL A 301 -42.39 -8.21 13.45
N ASN A 302 -42.82 -7.72 14.62
CA ASN A 302 -42.12 -7.50 15.89
C ASN A 302 -40.83 -6.66 15.95
N GLY A 303 -40.94 -5.58 16.74
CA GLY A 303 -39.87 -4.63 17.02
C GLY A 303 -38.73 -5.20 17.86
N HIS A 304 -37.69 -5.66 17.18
CA HIS A 304 -36.33 -5.53 17.67
C HIS A 304 -35.78 -4.20 17.14
N GLN A 305 -35.54 -3.25 18.03
CA GLN A 305 -34.74 -2.06 17.72
C GLN A 305 -33.37 -2.53 17.26
N GLU A 306 -33.15 -2.57 15.94
CA GLU A 306 -31.81 -2.55 15.38
C GLU A 306 -31.13 -1.31 15.96
N SER A 307 -30.07 -1.53 16.74
CA SER A 307 -29.30 -0.44 17.32
C SER A 307 -28.82 0.45 16.17
N ALA A 308 -29.39 1.65 16.06
CA ALA A 308 -28.93 2.64 15.11
C ALA A 308 -27.41 2.80 15.31
N SER A 309 -26.65 2.57 14.23
CA SER A 309 -25.22 2.86 14.20
C SER A 309 -25.03 4.28 14.75
N ASP A 310 -24.12 4.46 15.70
CA ASP A 310 -23.84 5.76 16.32
C ASP A 310 -23.10 6.72 15.36
N GLY A 311 -23.08 6.39 14.07
CA GLY A 311 -22.49 7.16 12.99
C GLY A 311 -20.97 7.23 13.06
N LYS A 312 -20.32 6.28 13.73
CA LYS A 312 -18.88 6.24 13.93
C LYS A 312 -18.28 4.89 13.53
N GLY A 313 -17.05 4.93 13.03
CA GLY A 313 -16.25 3.77 12.69
C GLY A 313 -14.82 3.89 13.21
N TRP A 314 -14.07 2.81 13.06
CA TRP A 314 -12.65 2.77 13.43
C TRP A 314 -11.79 3.03 12.21
N TYR A 315 -11.04 4.13 12.25
CA TYR A 315 -10.12 4.53 11.20
C TYR A 315 -8.71 4.40 11.72
N ASN A 316 -7.85 3.70 10.99
CA ASN A 316 -6.43 3.85 11.20
C ASN A 316 -6.01 5.18 10.55
N THR A 317 -5.54 6.10 11.37
CA THR A 317 -5.21 7.46 10.94
C THR A 317 -3.72 7.67 10.69
N SER A 318 -2.94 6.58 10.62
CA SER A 318 -1.54 6.61 10.20
C SER A 318 -1.38 6.88 8.70
N ALA A 319 -2.30 6.37 7.87
CA ALA A 319 -2.30 6.57 6.42
C ALA A 319 -3.71 6.42 5.82
N HIS A 320 -3.85 6.86 4.56
CA HIS A 320 -5.13 6.76 3.83
C HIS A 320 -5.46 5.31 3.47
N PHE A 321 -4.45 4.57 3.01
CA PHE A 321 -4.55 3.18 2.56
C PHE A 321 -3.48 2.33 3.24
N LEU A 322 -3.83 1.14 3.72
CA LEU A 322 -2.91 0.22 4.36
C LEU A 322 -2.95 -1.12 3.64
N TRP A 323 -1.86 -1.89 3.62
CA TRP A 323 -1.92 -3.27 3.13
C TRP A 323 -1.40 -4.30 4.11
N ILE A 324 -1.89 -5.53 3.93
CA ILE A 324 -1.37 -6.74 4.57
C ILE A 324 -0.34 -7.38 3.64
N GLY A 325 0.86 -7.63 4.15
CA GLY A 325 1.95 -8.26 3.42
C GLY A 325 1.74 -9.75 3.18
N ASP A 326 2.46 -10.30 2.20
CA ASP A 326 2.34 -11.73 1.83
C ASP A 326 2.81 -12.67 2.95
N ARG A 327 3.66 -12.18 3.86
CA ARG A 327 4.16 -12.91 5.05
C ARG A 327 3.25 -12.80 6.26
N THR A 328 2.24 -11.93 6.24
CA THR A 328 1.39 -11.59 7.40
C THR A 328 -0.11 -11.78 7.16
N ARG A 329 -0.50 -12.24 5.96
CA ARG A 329 -1.90 -12.49 5.56
C ARG A 329 -2.50 -13.81 6.03
N GLN A 330 -2.03 -14.40 7.13
CA GLN A 330 -2.60 -15.65 7.62
C GLN A 330 -4.07 -15.44 7.98
N LEU A 331 -4.97 -16.28 7.45
CA LEU A 331 -6.42 -16.11 7.60
C LEU A 331 -6.89 -15.92 9.06
N THR A 332 -6.28 -16.66 9.99
CA THR A 332 -6.59 -16.60 11.44
C THR A 332 -5.57 -15.77 12.24
N GLY A 333 -4.70 -15.03 11.55
CA GLY A 333 -3.60 -14.28 12.14
C GLY A 333 -3.97 -12.87 12.60
N ALA A 334 -3.06 -12.26 13.35
CA ALA A 334 -3.23 -10.94 13.96
C ALA A 334 -3.51 -9.82 12.94
N HIS A 335 -2.79 -9.78 11.82
CA HIS A 335 -2.97 -8.72 10.82
C HIS A 335 -4.36 -8.79 10.16
N VAL A 336 -4.84 -9.97 9.78
CA VAL A 336 -6.20 -10.11 9.23
C VAL A 336 -7.26 -9.72 10.27
N GLU A 337 -7.08 -10.14 11.53
CA GLU A 337 -7.97 -9.73 12.63
C GLU A 337 -7.95 -8.21 12.86
N TYR A 338 -6.81 -7.55 12.76
CA TYR A 338 -6.74 -6.10 12.90
C TYR A 338 -7.46 -5.40 11.73
N PHE A 339 -7.15 -5.79 10.49
CA PHE A 339 -7.65 -5.12 9.30
C PHE A 339 -9.17 -5.27 9.08
N ARG A 340 -9.79 -6.37 9.54
CA ARG A 340 -11.22 -6.63 9.29
C ARG A 340 -12.18 -5.59 9.89
N GLY A 341 -11.74 -4.83 10.90
CA GLY A 341 -12.57 -3.82 11.55
C GLY A 341 -12.20 -2.37 11.21
N LEU A 342 -11.23 -2.15 10.33
CA LEU A 342 -10.90 -0.79 9.87
C LEU A 342 -11.93 -0.32 8.84
N GLU A 343 -12.17 0.99 8.78
CA GLU A 343 -12.95 1.64 7.72
C GLU A 343 -12.12 1.95 6.46
N ASN A 344 -10.79 2.07 6.60
CA ASN A 344 -9.86 2.37 5.53
C ASN A 344 -10.03 1.42 4.33
N PRO A 345 -9.84 1.87 3.07
CA PRO A 345 -9.56 0.93 2.00
C PRO A 345 -8.24 0.20 2.30
N ILE A 346 -8.20 -1.10 2.00
CA ILE A 346 -7.08 -1.97 2.34
C ILE A 346 -6.56 -2.73 1.12
N GLY A 347 -5.26 -3.01 1.14
CA GLY A 347 -4.58 -3.89 0.19
C GLY A 347 -4.26 -5.25 0.79
N ILE A 348 -4.23 -6.30 -0.03
CA ILE A 348 -3.72 -7.62 0.36
C ILE A 348 -2.75 -8.09 -0.70
N LYS A 349 -1.51 -8.37 -0.31
CA LYS A 349 -0.53 -8.97 -1.21
C LYS A 349 -0.93 -10.42 -1.53
N VAL A 350 -0.96 -10.76 -2.81
CA VAL A 350 -1.30 -12.10 -3.32
C VAL A 350 -0.08 -12.66 -4.04
N GLY A 351 0.72 -13.44 -3.32
CA GLY A 351 1.89 -14.13 -3.86
C GLY A 351 1.60 -15.54 -4.40
N PRO A 352 2.64 -16.25 -4.89
CA PRO A 352 2.49 -17.58 -5.49
C PRO A 352 1.93 -18.68 -4.58
N THR A 353 1.96 -18.48 -3.27
CA THR A 353 1.47 -19.46 -2.29
C THR A 353 -0.01 -19.30 -1.96
N MET A 354 -0.66 -18.21 -2.42
CA MET A 354 -2.10 -18.01 -2.22
C MET A 354 -2.88 -19.04 -3.04
N THR A 355 -3.86 -19.68 -2.41
CA THR A 355 -4.83 -20.53 -3.11
C THR A 355 -6.15 -19.80 -3.31
N SER A 356 -6.92 -20.14 -4.35
CA SER A 356 -8.24 -19.55 -4.56
C SER A 356 -9.19 -19.68 -3.36
N PRO A 357 -9.34 -20.85 -2.70
CA PRO A 357 -10.19 -20.96 -1.51
C PRO A 357 -9.75 -20.07 -0.35
N GLU A 358 -8.43 -19.98 -0.09
CA GLU A 358 -7.88 -19.10 0.94
C GLU A 358 -8.16 -17.63 0.63
N LEU A 359 -7.97 -17.22 -0.63
CA LEU A 359 -8.23 -15.86 -1.08
C LEU A 359 -9.69 -15.44 -0.84
N ILE A 360 -10.65 -16.31 -1.17
CA ILE A 360 -12.08 -16.03 -0.96
C ILE A 360 -12.41 -15.97 0.52
N ALA A 361 -11.93 -16.91 1.32
CA ALA A 361 -12.13 -16.89 2.77
C ALA A 361 -11.57 -15.60 3.40
N LEU A 362 -10.43 -15.12 2.92
CA LEU A 362 -9.83 -13.87 3.40
C LEU A 362 -10.72 -12.66 3.02
N LEU A 363 -11.23 -12.61 1.79
CA LEU A 363 -12.16 -11.56 1.35
C LEU A 363 -13.46 -11.56 2.17
N ASP A 364 -14.01 -12.72 2.49
CA ASP A 364 -15.21 -12.85 3.33
C ASP A 364 -14.99 -12.35 4.76
N VAL A 365 -13.76 -12.45 5.29
CA VAL A 365 -13.40 -11.91 6.61
C VAL A 365 -13.26 -10.40 6.61
N VAL A 366 -12.55 -9.82 5.62
CA VAL A 366 -12.19 -8.40 5.64
C VAL A 366 -13.18 -7.49 4.91
N ASN A 367 -14.05 -8.06 4.08
CA ASN A 367 -15.08 -7.33 3.34
C ASN A 367 -16.40 -8.11 3.27
N PRO A 368 -16.99 -8.55 4.41
CA PRO A 368 -18.22 -9.33 4.40
C PRO A 368 -19.40 -8.69 3.64
N PRO A 369 -19.61 -7.35 3.67
CA PRO A 369 -20.65 -6.69 2.89
C PRO A 369 -20.37 -6.63 1.37
N LYS A 370 -19.17 -7.01 0.95
CA LYS A 370 -18.68 -6.93 -0.44
C LYS A 370 -18.67 -5.49 -0.98
N ASP A 371 -18.26 -4.55 -0.13
CA ASP A 371 -18.20 -3.15 -0.49
C ASP A 371 -17.16 -2.90 -1.58
N ILE A 372 -17.60 -2.31 -2.69
CA ILE A 372 -16.72 -1.99 -3.82
C ILE A 372 -15.79 -0.84 -3.43
N GLY A 373 -14.49 -1.00 -3.73
CA GLY A 373 -13.44 -0.03 -3.37
C GLY A 373 -12.88 -0.24 -1.96
N LYS A 374 -13.37 -1.23 -1.19
CA LYS A 374 -12.84 -1.59 0.12
C LYS A 374 -11.52 -2.36 0.02
N VAL A 375 -11.43 -3.31 -0.92
CA VAL A 375 -10.29 -4.22 -1.04
C VAL A 375 -9.60 -4.07 -2.39
N THR A 376 -8.27 -3.96 -2.32
CA THR A 376 -7.35 -4.09 -3.45
C THR A 376 -6.55 -5.39 -3.31
N LEU A 377 -6.61 -6.26 -4.32
CA LEU A 377 -5.74 -7.43 -4.42
C LEU A 377 -4.47 -7.06 -5.17
N ILE A 378 -3.33 -7.14 -4.49
CA ILE A 378 -2.02 -6.73 -4.99
C ILE A 378 -1.24 -7.98 -5.39
N THR A 379 -1.34 -8.38 -6.65
CA THR A 379 -0.77 -9.64 -7.16
C THR A 379 0.72 -9.49 -7.46
N ARG A 380 1.53 -10.43 -6.96
CA ARG A 380 3.00 -10.41 -7.08
C ARG A 380 3.57 -11.81 -7.36
N TYR A 381 3.21 -12.39 -8.49
CA TYR A 381 3.50 -13.79 -8.79
C TYR A 381 4.93 -14.00 -9.31
N GLY A 382 5.51 -12.99 -9.95
CA GLY A 382 6.70 -13.12 -10.77
C GLY A 382 6.34 -13.53 -12.21
N GLU A 383 7.20 -13.16 -13.15
CA GLU A 383 6.95 -13.34 -14.58
C GLU A 383 6.68 -14.80 -14.98
N HIS A 384 7.29 -15.76 -14.30
CA HIS A 384 7.16 -17.18 -14.61
C HIS A 384 5.88 -17.82 -14.06
N ASN A 385 5.26 -17.23 -13.04
CA ASN A 385 4.11 -17.84 -12.36
C ASN A 385 2.78 -17.15 -12.67
N ILE A 386 2.79 -15.91 -13.17
CA ILE A 386 1.56 -15.14 -13.37
C ILE A 386 0.56 -15.84 -14.28
N ALA A 387 1.03 -16.45 -15.37
CA ALA A 387 0.17 -17.11 -16.38
C ALA A 387 -0.58 -18.33 -15.83
N SER A 388 -0.01 -19.05 -14.86
CA SER A 388 -0.64 -20.23 -14.26
C SER A 388 -1.55 -19.89 -13.08
N LEU A 389 -1.32 -18.76 -12.39
CA LEU A 389 -1.98 -18.43 -11.14
C LEU A 389 -3.11 -17.40 -11.28
N LEU A 390 -2.87 -16.29 -12.00
CA LEU A 390 -3.80 -15.17 -12.05
C LEU A 390 -5.19 -15.56 -12.61
N PRO A 391 -5.33 -16.38 -13.68
CA PRO A 391 -6.64 -16.76 -14.19
C PRO A 391 -7.54 -17.43 -13.14
N GLY A 392 -6.98 -18.37 -12.36
CA GLY A 392 -7.72 -19.09 -11.32
C GLY A 392 -8.18 -18.19 -10.17
N HIS A 393 -7.39 -17.18 -9.82
CA HIS A 393 -7.77 -16.19 -8.81
C HIS A 393 -8.85 -15.23 -9.32
N ILE A 394 -8.76 -14.75 -10.57
CA ILE A 394 -9.80 -13.90 -11.17
C ILE A 394 -11.14 -14.62 -11.17
N GLU A 395 -11.17 -15.87 -11.64
CA GLU A 395 -12.40 -16.65 -11.73
C GLU A 395 -13.01 -16.93 -10.35
N ALA A 396 -12.17 -17.23 -9.35
CA ALA A 396 -12.64 -17.46 -7.99
C ALA A 396 -13.29 -16.21 -7.38
N VAL A 397 -12.68 -15.03 -7.56
CA VAL A 397 -13.21 -13.75 -7.04
C VAL A 397 -14.51 -13.37 -7.76
N LYS A 398 -14.60 -13.61 -9.08
CA LYS A 398 -15.86 -13.41 -9.81
C LYS A 398 -16.98 -14.28 -9.25
N LYS A 399 -16.72 -15.58 -9.04
CA LYS A 399 -17.69 -16.53 -8.49
C LYS A 399 -18.12 -16.20 -7.06
N SER A 400 -17.24 -15.62 -6.24
CA SER A 400 -17.59 -15.22 -4.88
C SER A 400 -18.47 -13.98 -4.84
N GLY A 401 -18.57 -13.21 -5.93
CA GLY A 401 -19.36 -11.98 -6.01
C GLY A 401 -18.67 -10.76 -5.38
N HIS A 402 -17.42 -10.89 -4.95
CA HIS A 402 -16.62 -9.74 -4.54
C HIS A 402 -16.18 -8.92 -5.75
N VAL A 403 -16.22 -7.60 -5.64
CA VAL A 403 -15.66 -6.68 -6.64
C VAL A 403 -14.50 -5.93 -6.02
N VAL A 404 -13.29 -6.26 -6.47
CA VAL A 404 -12.03 -5.77 -5.92
C VAL A 404 -11.29 -4.90 -6.94
N VAL A 405 -10.38 -4.06 -6.46
CA VAL A 405 -9.34 -3.50 -7.33
C VAL A 405 -8.28 -4.58 -7.57
N TRP A 406 -8.01 -4.90 -8.83
CA TRP A 406 -6.85 -5.72 -9.19
C TRP A 406 -5.65 -4.83 -9.44
N GLN A 407 -4.55 -5.07 -8.72
CA GLN A 407 -3.33 -4.29 -8.83
C GLN A 407 -2.13 -5.22 -9.02
N CYS A 408 -1.28 -4.92 -10.00
CA CYS A 408 -0.06 -5.69 -10.26
C CYS A 408 1.13 -5.10 -9.49
N ASP A 409 1.79 -5.90 -8.67
CA ASP A 409 3.09 -5.62 -8.06
C ASP A 409 4.14 -6.49 -8.78
N PRO A 410 4.73 -5.98 -9.87
CA PRO A 410 5.73 -6.71 -10.66
C PRO A 410 7.13 -6.67 -10.03
N MET A 411 7.26 -6.16 -8.81
CA MET A 411 8.54 -5.91 -8.18
C MET A 411 8.94 -7.11 -7.32
N HIS A 412 8.08 -7.47 -6.36
CA HIS A 412 8.42 -8.43 -5.32
C HIS A 412 8.48 -9.89 -5.81
N GLY A 413 7.84 -10.20 -6.93
CA GLY A 413 7.90 -11.54 -7.56
C GLY A 413 9.19 -11.79 -8.35
N ASN A 414 9.93 -10.73 -8.70
CA ASN A 414 11.04 -10.77 -9.67
C ASN A 414 12.40 -10.37 -9.06
N THR A 415 12.54 -10.39 -7.74
CA THR A 415 13.83 -10.14 -7.07
C THR A 415 14.76 -11.34 -7.24
N LYS A 416 15.99 -11.07 -7.68
CA LYS A 416 17.10 -12.03 -7.72
C LYS A 416 18.30 -11.50 -6.92
N SER A 417 19.28 -12.36 -6.66
CA SER A 417 20.56 -11.98 -6.06
C SER A 417 21.69 -12.25 -7.05
N THR A 418 22.62 -11.30 -7.16
CA THR A 418 23.85 -11.46 -7.95
C THR A 418 24.77 -12.51 -7.30
N PRO A 419 25.80 -12.99 -8.02
CA PRO A 419 26.82 -13.86 -7.41
C PRO A 419 27.52 -13.24 -6.19
N SER A 420 27.59 -11.90 -6.12
CA SER A 420 28.13 -11.13 -4.98
C SER A 420 27.12 -10.90 -3.84
N GLY A 421 25.90 -11.42 -3.95
CA GLY A 421 24.86 -11.32 -2.91
C GLY A 421 24.06 -10.01 -2.94
N VAL A 422 24.32 -9.10 -3.88
CA VAL A 422 23.54 -7.87 -4.07
C VAL A 422 22.19 -8.23 -4.65
N LYS A 423 21.10 -7.71 -4.08
CA LYS A 423 19.77 -7.91 -4.66
C LYS A 423 19.62 -7.01 -5.87
N THR A 424 18.97 -7.50 -6.91
CA THR A 424 18.55 -6.68 -8.06
C THR A 424 17.27 -7.26 -8.66
N ARG A 425 16.70 -6.56 -9.64
CA ARG A 425 15.55 -7.01 -10.44
C ARG A 425 15.85 -6.76 -11.91
N GLN A 426 15.48 -7.70 -12.76
CA GLN A 426 15.59 -7.53 -14.20
C GLN A 426 14.39 -6.72 -14.71
N PHE A 427 14.63 -5.55 -15.28
CA PHE A 427 13.56 -4.67 -15.75
C PHE A 427 12.63 -5.34 -16.77
N SER A 428 13.17 -6.17 -17.67
CA SER A 428 12.36 -6.94 -18.63
C SER A 428 11.40 -7.91 -17.95
N SER A 429 11.78 -8.52 -16.83
CA SER A 429 10.90 -9.41 -16.05
C SER A 429 9.77 -8.63 -15.37
N ILE A 430 10.08 -7.42 -14.87
CA ILE A 430 9.07 -6.50 -14.32
C ILE A 430 8.04 -6.13 -15.39
N LEU A 431 8.50 -5.72 -16.59
CA LEU A 431 7.61 -5.41 -17.71
C LEU A 431 6.80 -6.63 -18.20
N SER A 432 7.42 -7.81 -18.20
CA SER A 432 6.79 -9.08 -18.62
C SER A 432 5.61 -9.45 -17.71
N GLU A 433 5.76 -9.27 -16.39
CA GLU A 433 4.66 -9.53 -15.45
C GLU A 433 3.50 -8.55 -15.65
N VAL A 434 3.76 -7.24 -15.81
CA VAL A 434 2.69 -6.26 -16.09
C VAL A 434 1.98 -6.53 -17.41
N SER A 435 2.75 -6.82 -18.46
CA SER A 435 2.22 -7.14 -19.79
C SER A 435 1.35 -8.40 -19.75
N SER A 436 1.79 -9.41 -19.00
CA SER A 436 1.02 -10.64 -18.78
C SER A 436 -0.25 -10.37 -17.98
N ALA A 437 -0.19 -9.54 -16.93
CA ALA A 437 -1.36 -9.17 -16.14
C ALA A 437 -2.43 -8.51 -17.01
N LEU A 438 -2.05 -7.48 -17.80
CA LEU A 438 -2.94 -6.79 -18.72
C LEU A 438 -3.62 -7.76 -19.70
N ARG A 439 -2.82 -8.60 -20.38
CA ARG A 439 -3.32 -9.62 -21.31
C ARG A 439 -4.27 -10.62 -20.64
N ILE A 440 -3.89 -11.19 -19.49
CA ILE A 440 -4.68 -12.20 -18.78
C ILE A 440 -5.99 -11.60 -18.29
N HIS A 441 -5.99 -10.39 -17.75
CA HIS A 441 -7.22 -9.72 -17.35
C HIS A 441 -8.20 -9.61 -18.52
N ARG A 442 -7.73 -9.17 -19.69
CA ARG A 442 -8.54 -9.10 -20.91
C ARG A 442 -9.09 -10.48 -21.33
N GLU A 443 -8.24 -11.49 -21.39
CA GLU A 443 -8.63 -12.88 -21.71
C GLU A 443 -9.68 -13.43 -20.73
N GLN A 444 -9.62 -13.03 -19.47
CA GLN A 444 -10.57 -13.41 -18.43
C GLN A 444 -11.77 -12.49 -18.33
N SER A 445 -12.02 -11.58 -19.29
CA SER A 445 -13.10 -10.58 -19.24
C SER A 445 -13.11 -9.79 -17.92
N SER A 446 -11.92 -9.40 -17.48
CA SER A 446 -11.61 -8.57 -16.32
C SER A 446 -10.71 -7.43 -16.83
N PHE A 447 -10.25 -6.55 -15.95
CA PHE A 447 -9.27 -5.53 -16.31
C PHE A 447 -8.29 -5.33 -15.17
N LEU A 448 -7.05 -4.95 -15.50
CA LEU A 448 -6.06 -4.58 -14.51
C LEU A 448 -6.37 -3.17 -14.01
N GLY A 449 -6.72 -3.03 -12.73
CA GLY A 449 -7.09 -1.76 -12.12
C GLY A 449 -5.90 -0.86 -11.79
N GLY A 450 -4.67 -1.39 -11.66
CA GLY A 450 -3.53 -0.56 -11.32
C GLY A 450 -2.18 -1.28 -11.24
N VAL A 451 -1.15 -0.51 -10.92
CA VAL A 451 0.21 -0.99 -10.63
C VAL A 451 0.67 -0.54 -9.24
N HIS A 452 1.56 -1.34 -8.63
CA HIS A 452 2.19 -1.09 -7.34
C HIS A 452 3.70 -1.23 -7.51
N LEU A 453 4.43 -0.12 -7.48
CA LEU A 453 5.84 -0.06 -7.84
C LEU A 453 6.71 0.38 -6.67
N GLU A 454 7.95 -0.11 -6.63
CA GLU A 454 9.00 0.45 -5.79
C GLU A 454 9.89 1.29 -6.68
N LEU A 455 9.93 2.61 -6.46
CA LEU A 455 10.56 3.59 -7.33
C LEU A 455 11.13 4.75 -6.53
N THR A 456 12.11 5.44 -7.11
CA THR A 456 12.63 6.73 -6.63
C THR A 456 12.85 7.68 -7.81
N GLY A 457 12.73 8.98 -7.57
CA GLY A 457 13.08 10.03 -8.53
C GLY A 457 14.59 10.18 -8.74
N ASP A 458 15.40 9.52 -7.91
CA ASP A 458 16.85 9.59 -7.98
C ASP A 458 17.43 8.71 -9.10
N ALA A 459 18.60 9.10 -9.61
CA ALA A 459 19.35 8.36 -10.63
C ALA A 459 20.10 7.13 -10.05
N VAL A 460 19.37 6.23 -9.38
CA VAL A 460 19.92 5.02 -8.77
C VAL A 460 20.20 3.91 -9.79
N THR A 461 21.14 3.03 -9.45
CA THR A 461 21.47 1.82 -10.23
C THR A 461 21.10 0.58 -9.43
N GLU A 462 19.79 0.38 -9.22
CA GLU A 462 19.27 -0.70 -8.36
C GLU A 462 18.67 -1.87 -9.17
N CYS A 463 17.93 -1.58 -10.24
CA CYS A 463 17.41 -2.58 -11.18
C CYS A 463 18.23 -2.62 -12.47
N VAL A 464 18.54 -3.82 -12.96
CA VAL A 464 19.29 -4.03 -14.22
C VAL A 464 18.37 -4.01 -15.44
N GLY A 465 18.91 -3.64 -16.60
CA GLY A 465 18.18 -3.48 -17.87
C GLY A 465 17.62 -2.06 -18.04
N GLY A 466 16.45 -1.96 -18.65
CA GLY A 466 15.91 -0.69 -19.14
C GLY A 466 16.65 -0.22 -20.38
N SER A 467 16.23 0.91 -20.95
CA SER A 467 16.86 1.41 -22.18
C SER A 467 18.27 1.98 -21.99
N GLU A 468 18.75 2.15 -20.75
CA GLU A 468 20.18 2.41 -20.46
C GLU A 468 21.05 1.15 -20.50
N GLY A 469 20.44 -0.03 -20.48
CA GLY A 469 21.18 -1.29 -20.50
C GLY A 469 22.00 -1.54 -19.23
N LEU A 470 21.52 -1.08 -18.06
CA LEU A 470 22.22 -1.27 -16.78
C LEU A 470 22.54 -2.75 -16.55
N THR A 471 23.78 -3.04 -16.19
CA THR A 471 24.28 -4.38 -15.93
C THR A 471 24.50 -4.60 -14.43
N GLU A 472 24.78 -5.84 -14.02
CA GLU A 472 25.13 -6.13 -12.62
C GLU A 472 26.41 -5.39 -12.17
N GLY A 473 27.29 -5.03 -13.11
CA GLY A 473 28.50 -4.23 -12.83
C GLY A 473 28.21 -2.78 -12.50
N ASP A 474 27.07 -2.24 -12.94
CA ASP A 474 26.67 -0.85 -12.71
C ASP A 474 25.99 -0.67 -11.34
N LEU A 475 25.62 -1.76 -10.67
CA LEU A 475 24.95 -1.68 -9.37
C LEU A 475 25.77 -0.91 -8.34
N SER A 476 27.09 -1.07 -8.31
CA SER A 476 27.94 -0.37 -7.34
C SER A 476 28.05 1.15 -7.56
N VAL A 477 27.56 1.67 -8.69
CA VAL A 477 27.65 3.10 -9.03
C VAL A 477 26.78 3.96 -8.10
N ASN A 478 25.53 3.57 -7.87
CA ASN A 478 24.58 4.34 -7.07
C ASN A 478 23.45 3.46 -6.49
N TYR A 479 23.80 2.46 -5.68
CA TYR A 479 22.84 1.61 -4.98
C TYR A 479 22.59 2.15 -3.57
N THR A 480 21.42 2.74 -3.32
CA THR A 480 21.16 3.51 -2.09
C THR A 480 20.09 2.92 -1.17
N THR A 481 19.36 1.91 -1.63
CA THR A 481 18.40 1.17 -0.80
C THR A 481 19.08 0.16 0.14
N TYR A 482 18.58 0.07 1.37
CA TYR A 482 18.95 -0.99 2.32
C TYR A 482 18.04 -2.23 2.26
N CYS A 483 17.01 -2.18 1.42
CA CYS A 483 15.98 -3.21 1.37
C CYS A 483 15.93 -3.88 -0.01
N ASP A 484 14.93 -3.54 -0.82
CA ASP A 484 14.78 -4.10 -2.15
C ASP A 484 15.07 -3.02 -3.22
N PRO A 485 15.54 -3.43 -4.42
CA PRO A 485 15.96 -2.54 -5.50
C PRO A 485 14.79 -1.82 -6.17
N ARG A 486 14.85 -0.49 -6.27
CA ARG A 486 13.80 0.37 -6.85
C ARG A 486 14.03 0.61 -8.34
N LEU A 487 12.96 0.94 -9.06
CA LEU A 487 13.07 1.56 -10.37
C LEU A 487 13.60 2.99 -10.20
N ASN A 488 14.55 3.40 -11.05
CA ASN A 488 14.91 4.80 -11.18
C ASN A 488 13.86 5.57 -12.02
N GLU A 489 14.00 6.91 -12.08
CA GLU A 489 13.09 7.81 -12.81
C GLU A 489 12.79 7.31 -14.22
N LYS A 490 13.84 6.93 -14.97
CA LYS A 490 13.74 6.49 -16.35
C LYS A 490 12.99 5.17 -16.50
N GLN A 491 13.36 4.16 -15.73
CA GLN A 491 12.70 2.84 -15.74
C GLN A 491 11.22 2.96 -15.33
N ALA A 492 10.91 3.84 -14.38
CA ALA A 492 9.54 4.11 -13.96
C ALA A 492 8.70 4.77 -15.08
N LEU A 493 9.28 5.70 -15.84
CA LEU A 493 8.60 6.29 -17.01
C LEU A 493 8.43 5.28 -18.16
N GLU A 494 9.43 4.44 -18.45
CA GLU A 494 9.30 3.35 -19.42
C GLU A 494 8.12 2.42 -19.08
N MET A 495 7.95 2.09 -17.79
CA MET A 495 6.81 1.32 -17.30
C MET A 495 5.48 2.04 -17.56
N ALA A 496 5.40 3.34 -17.29
CA ALA A 496 4.20 4.13 -17.55
C ALA A 496 3.85 4.14 -19.05
N PHE A 497 4.84 4.30 -19.94
CA PHE A 497 4.64 4.25 -21.38
C PHE A 497 4.17 2.88 -21.88
N LEU A 498 4.66 1.78 -21.30
CA LEU A 498 4.17 0.44 -21.64
C LEU A 498 2.69 0.28 -21.31
N VAL A 499 2.30 0.64 -20.08
CA VAL A 499 0.91 0.54 -19.64
C VAL A 499 0.00 1.46 -20.47
N ALA A 500 0.45 2.69 -20.72
CA ALA A 500 -0.23 3.65 -21.59
C ALA A 500 -0.42 3.12 -23.01
N GLY A 501 0.62 2.49 -23.59
CA GLY A 501 0.58 1.89 -24.92
C GLY A 501 -0.48 0.81 -25.05
N HIS A 502 -0.55 -0.10 -24.07
CA HIS A 502 -1.53 -1.19 -24.05
C HIS A 502 -2.98 -0.69 -24.21
N TYR A 503 -3.37 0.31 -23.42
CA TYR A 503 -4.74 0.85 -23.48
C TYR A 503 -5.05 1.65 -24.75
N ARG A 504 -4.04 2.25 -25.40
CA ARG A 504 -4.24 2.91 -26.70
C ARG A 504 -4.50 1.90 -27.81
N ASP A 505 -3.81 0.77 -27.79
CA ASP A 505 -3.98 -0.29 -28.77
C ASP A 505 -5.36 -0.95 -28.61
N GLU A 506 -5.82 -1.17 -27.38
CA GLU A 506 -7.19 -1.66 -27.11
C GLU A 506 -8.28 -0.76 -27.67
N LYS A 507 -8.11 0.57 -27.66
CA LYS A 507 -9.10 1.50 -28.23
C LYS A 507 -9.14 1.52 -29.76
N ARG A 508 -8.06 1.05 -30.40
CA ARG A 508 -7.91 1.03 -31.86
C ARG A 508 -8.36 -0.30 -32.48
N ALA A 509 -8.31 -1.37 -31.69
CA ALA A 509 -8.86 -2.68 -32.02
C ALA A 509 -10.38 -2.69 -31.83
#